data_AF-A0AAW5P3A3-F1
#
_entry.id   AF-A0AAW5P3A3-F1
#
_cell.length_a   1.000
_cell.length_b   1.000
_cell.length_c   1.000
_cell.angle_alpha   90.00
_cell.angle_beta   90.00
_cell.angle_gamma   90.00
#
_symmetry.space_group_name_H-M   'P 1'
#
loop_
_entity.id
_entity.type
_entity.pdbx_description
1 polymer ?
#
loop_
_entity_poly.entity_id
_entity_poly.type
_entity_poly.pdbx_seq_one_letter_code
_entity_poly.pdbx_strand_id
1 'polypeptide(L)' 'MEELLEEKKFEIRAYDKAELALLYCPGRSEETALKTMMRWIRQCEPLMEALDAIGYNCRRHRFLRREVEQIVRHLGEP' A
#
# COMPACT_ATOMS: atom_id res chain seq x y z
N MET A 1 -3.15 -14.16 28.58
CA MET A 1 -2.28 -14.20 27.40
C MET A 1 -2.78 -13.08 26.51
N GLU A 2 -2.47 -11.84 26.91
CA GLU A 2 -2.94 -10.63 26.24
C GLU A 2 -2.11 -10.40 24.98
N GLU A 3 -2.82 -10.26 23.88
CA GLU A 3 -2.31 -9.96 22.55
C GLU A 3 -1.43 -8.72 22.60
N LEU A 4 -0.12 -8.94 22.49
CA LEU A 4 0.87 -7.97 22.02
C LEU A 4 0.55 -7.65 20.56
N LEU A 5 -0.57 -6.98 20.30
CA LEU A 5 -0.75 -6.19 19.11
C LEU A 5 0.19 -4.99 19.28
N GLU A 6 1.47 -5.23 18.99
CA GLU A 6 2.46 -4.19 18.79
C GLU A 6 1.79 -3.08 18.00
N GLU A 7 1.73 -1.88 18.58
CA GLU A 7 1.51 -0.63 17.89
C GLU A 7 2.67 -0.45 16.89
N LYS A 8 2.70 -1.25 15.82
CA LYS A 8 3.54 -1.02 14.66
C LYS A 8 2.98 0.22 14.00
N LYS A 9 3.39 1.39 14.51
CA LYS A 9 3.23 2.67 13.85
C LYS A 9 3.63 2.45 12.41
N PHE A 10 2.66 2.55 11.51
CA PHE A 10 2.92 2.47 10.10
C PHE A 10 3.92 3.58 9.73
N GLU A 11 5.04 3.20 9.13
CA GLU A 11 6.11 4.15 8.78
C GLU A 11 6.10 4.39 7.27
N ILE A 12 6.12 5.65 6.84
CA ILE A 12 6.21 5.99 5.41
C ILE A 12 7.63 5.65 4.90
N ARG A 13 7.83 4.42 4.43
CA ARG A 13 9.06 3.90 3.84
C ARG A 13 8.79 3.18 2.51
N ALA A 14 9.84 2.70 1.86
CA ALA A 14 9.67 1.83 0.71
C ALA A 14 9.18 0.45 1.18
N TYR A 15 8.11 -0.04 0.56
CA TYR A 15 7.51 -1.33 0.88
C TYR A 15 7.43 -2.20 -0.37
N ASP A 16 7.61 -3.50 -0.22
CA ASP A 16 7.20 -4.43 -1.27
C ASP A 16 5.67 -4.38 -1.45
N LYS A 17 5.18 -4.54 -2.68
CA LYS A 17 3.75 -4.43 -2.97
C LYS A 17 2.93 -5.41 -2.13
N ALA A 18 3.47 -6.62 -1.94
CA ALA A 18 2.85 -7.65 -1.13
C ALA A 18 2.84 -7.27 0.36
N GLU A 19 3.97 -6.78 0.88
CA GLU A 19 4.10 -6.31 2.27
C GLU A 19 3.08 -5.20 2.56
N LEU A 20 3.01 -4.17 1.71
CA LEU A 20 2.06 -3.07 1.89
C LEU A 20 0.61 -3.54 1.77
N ALA A 21 0.32 -4.43 0.81
CA ALA A 21 -1.03 -4.96 0.66
C ALA A 21 -1.48 -5.78 1.86
N LEU A 22 -0.59 -6.58 2.46
CA LEU A 22 -0.88 -7.34 3.68
C LEU A 22 -1.14 -6.44 4.88
N LEU A 23 -0.45 -5.29 4.98
CA LEU A 23 -0.73 -4.29 6.03
C LEU A 23 -2.17 -3.78 5.92
N TYR A 24 -2.63 -3.42 4.71
CA TYR A 24 -4.02 -2.97 4.50
C TYR A 24 -5.07 -4.08 4.60
N CYS A 25 -4.68 -5.34 4.41
CA CYS A 25 -5.58 -6.49 4.37
C CYS A 25 -5.04 -7.65 5.22
N PRO A 26 -4.98 -7.47 6.55
CA PRO A 26 -4.52 -8.54 7.44
C PRO A 26 -5.46 -9.75 7.34
N GLY A 27 -4.88 -10.96 7.34
CA GLY A 27 -5.63 -12.22 7.27
C GLY A 27 -6.00 -12.68 5.85
N ARG A 28 -5.58 -11.97 4.80
CA ARG A 28 -5.68 -12.44 3.41
C ARG A 28 -4.34 -12.96 2.89
N SER A 29 -4.37 -13.85 1.91
CA SER A 29 -3.18 -14.25 1.17
C SER A 29 -2.59 -13.07 0.40
N GLU A 30 -1.27 -13.05 0.23
CA GLU A 30 -0.52 -12.00 -0.47
C GLU A 30 -1.14 -11.64 -1.82
N GLU A 31 -1.50 -12.64 -2.64
CA GLU A 31 -2.14 -12.42 -3.94
C GLU A 31 -3.50 -11.72 -3.84
N THR A 32 -4.33 -12.10 -2.87
CA THR A 32 -5.66 -11.50 -2.69
C THR A 32 -5.54 -10.08 -2.17
N ALA A 33 -4.66 -9.86 -1.19
CA ALA A 33 -4.36 -8.53 -0.66
C ALA A 33 -3.86 -7.61 -1.79
N LEU A 34 -2.90 -8.07 -2.60
CA LEU A 34 -2.37 -7.35 -3.75
C LEU A 34 -3.46 -6.99 -4.77
N LYS A 35 -4.32 -7.94 -5.13
CA LYS A 35 -5.42 -7.71 -6.08
C LYS A 35 -6.38 -6.65 -5.55
N THR A 36 -6.74 -6.70 -4.27
CA THR A 36 -7.59 -5.70 -3.62
C THR A 36 -6.92 -4.33 -3.63
N MET A 37 -5.66 -4.24 -3.21
CA MET A 37 -4.91 -3.00 -3.17
C MET A 37 -4.76 -2.37 -4.57
N MET A 38 -4.40 -3.17 -5.58
CA MET A 38 -4.32 -2.72 -6.97
C MET A 38 -5.66 -2.26 -7.51
N ARG A 39 -6.76 -2.92 -7.10
CA ARG A 39 -8.11 -2.49 -7.46
C ARG A 39 -8.46 -1.16 -6.81
N TRP A 40 -8.07 -0.91 -5.57
CA TRP A 40 -8.27 0.39 -4.91
C TRP A 40 -7.47 1.49 -5.61
N ILE A 41 -6.18 1.25 -5.89
CA ILE A 41 -5.34 2.20 -6.63
C ILE A 41 -5.95 2.55 -7.99
N ARG A 42 -6.45 1.56 -8.74
CA ARG A 42 -7.09 1.77 -10.05
C ARG A 42 -8.45 2.46 -9.97
N GLN A 43 -9.20 2.27 -8.89
CA GLN A 43 -10.50 2.94 -8.69
C GLN A 43 -10.32 4.39 -8.22
N CYS A 44 -9.20 4.71 -7.58
CA CYS A 44 -8.86 6.07 -7.19
C CYS A 44 -8.06 6.76 -8.31
N GLU A 45 -8.76 7.32 -9.30
CA GLU A 45 -8.16 8.16 -10.35
C GLU A 45 -7.17 9.22 -9.82
N PRO A 46 -7.50 10.03 -8.78
CA PRO A 46 -6.56 11.04 -8.29
C PRO A 46 -5.27 10.45 -7.69
N LEU A 47 -5.35 9.25 -7.11
CA LEU A 47 -4.17 8.53 -6.63
C LEU A 47 -3.34 8.04 -7.81
N MET A 48 -3.98 7.49 -8.83
CA MET A 48 -3.29 7.00 -10.02
C MET A 48 -2.59 8.14 -10.77
N GLU A 49 -3.21 9.31 -10.89
CA GLU A 49 -2.60 10.52 -11.43
C GLU A 49 -1.42 11.00 -10.56
N ALA A 50 -1.56 11.02 -9.23
CA ALA A 50 -0.47 11.40 -8.34
C ALA A 50 0.72 10.43 -8.43
N LEU A 51 0.45 9.13 -8.57
CA LEU A 51 1.46 8.09 -8.81
C LEU A 51 2.13 8.28 -10.16
N ASP A 52 1.39 8.55 -11.23
CA ASP A 52 1.94 8.79 -12.56
C ASP A 52 2.82 10.06 -12.58
N ALA A 53 2.38 11.14 -11.94
CA ALA A 53 3.11 12.40 -11.83
C ALA A 53 4.48 12.25 -11.13
N ILE A 54 4.62 11.30 -10.21
CA ILE A 54 5.91 10.98 -9.54
C ILE A 54 6.72 9.90 -10.27
N GLY A 55 6.24 9.40 -11.41
CA GLY A 55 6.91 8.40 -12.24
C GLY A 55 6.70 6.96 -11.77
N TYR A 56 5.52 6.64 -11.22
CA TYR A 56 5.18 5.29 -10.78
C TYR A 56 5.34 4.27 -11.89
N ASN A 57 6.08 3.21 -11.60
CA ASN A 57 6.27 2.10 -12.54
C ASN A 57 5.53 0.86 -12.07
N CYS A 58 4.46 0.53 -12.77
CA CYS A 58 3.63 -0.64 -12.49
C CYS A 58 4.38 -1.98 -12.55
N ARG A 59 5.51 -2.06 -13.28
CA ARG A 59 6.38 -3.26 -13.37
C ARG A 59 7.29 -3.44 -12.16
N ARG A 60 7.46 -2.44 -11.29
CA ARG A 60 8.25 -2.60 -10.06
C ARG A 60 7.48 -3.44 -9.05
N HIS A 61 8.18 -4.32 -8.35
CA HIS A 61 7.63 -5.14 -7.27
C HIS A 61 7.51 -4.41 -5.93
N ARG A 62 8.05 -3.19 -5.85
CA ARG A 62 8.08 -2.34 -4.65
C ARG A 62 7.43 -0.99 -4.92
N PHE A 63 6.78 -0.45 -3.89
CA PHE A 63 6.43 0.96 -3.80
C PHE A 63 7.56 1.74 -3.13
N LEU A 64 7.98 2.83 -3.74
CA LEU A 64 8.89 3.80 -3.16
C LEU A 64 8.19 4.59 -2.07
N ARG A 65 8.96 5.16 -1.15
CA ARG A 65 8.45 6.03 -0.08
C ARG A 65 7.45 7.09 -0.56
N ARG A 66 7.73 7.75 -1.69
CA ARG A 66 6.84 8.77 -2.29
C ARG A 66 5.53 8.18 -2.80
N GLU A 67 5.57 6.97 -3.37
CA GLU A 67 4.38 6.26 -3.86
C GLU A 67 3.52 5.81 -2.68
N VAL A 68 4.15 5.30 -1.62
CA VAL A 68 3.49 4.92 -0.37
C VAL A 68 2.84 6.13 0.29
N GLU A 69 3.49 7.29 0.30
CA GLU A 69 2.91 8.52 0.82
C GLU A 69 1.63 8.93 0.09
N GLN A 70 1.58 8.79 -1.24
CA GLN A 70 0.34 9.03 -2.00
C GLN A 70 -0.72 7.99 -1.66
N ILE A 71 -0.37 6.71 -1.63
CA ILE A 71 -1.30 5.63 -1.28
C ILE A 71 -1.93 5.90 0.09
N VAL A 72 -1.13 6.26 1.10
CA VAL A 72 -1.59 6.53 2.46
C VAL A 72 -2.41 7.81 2.53
N ARG A 73 -2.03 8.84 1.78
CA ARG A 73 -2.79 10.08 1.68
C ARG A 73 -4.19 9.89 1.09
N HIS A 74 -4.35 8.93 0.17
CA HIS A 74 -5.62 8.68 -0.51
C HIS A 74 -6.44 7.53 0.09
N LEU A 75 -5.80 6.46 0.60
CA LEU A 75 -6.46 5.29 1.20
C LEU A 75 -6.49 5.32 2.73
N GLY A 76 -5.69 6.15 3.37
CA GLY A 76 -5.49 6.16 4.83
C GLY A 76 -4.30 5.29 5.27
N GLU A 77 -3.90 5.40 6.54
CA GLU A 77 -2.88 4.51 7.13
C GLU A 77 -3.47 3.10 7.32
N PRO A 78 -2.74 2.03 6.96
CA PRO A 78 -3.17 0.64 7.18
C PRO A 78 -3.18 0.24 8.65
#